data_AF-A0A8I2DTM8-F1
#
_entry.id   AF-A0A8I2DTM8-F1
#
_cell.length_a   1.000
_cell.length_b   1.000
_cell.length_c   1.000
_cell.angle_alpha   90.00
_cell.angle_beta   90.00
_cell.angle_gamma   90.00
#
_symmetry.space_group_name_H-M   'P 1'
#
loop_
_entity.id
_entity.type
_entity.pdbx_description
1 polymer ?
#
loop_
_entity_poly.entity_id
_entity_poly.type
_entity_poly.pdbx_seq_one_letter_code
_entity_poly.pdbx_strand_id
1 'polypeptide(L)'
;MPTPYGPRGGMAFGAQELRVLRRALALALNPSPVSAQEAHDCLQLAESLDEAMREGARLRAFLVADLARYRAALPGTATGYLALLDEALSAGHRPAADDLAALGALRGNPAAAALLARCGPTLPAARTHLHALPGGRQPDRD
;
A
#
# COMPACT_ATOMS: atom_id res chain seq x y z
N MET A 1 -19.14 5.87 -9.80
CA MET A 1 -18.79 6.60 -8.57
C MET A 1 -18.23 5.54 -7.66
N PRO A 2 -16.90 5.50 -7.42
CA PRO A 2 -16.30 4.55 -6.50
C PRO A 2 -17.01 4.65 -5.15
N THR A 3 -17.52 3.52 -4.67
CA THR A 3 -18.26 3.46 -3.41
C THR A 3 -17.26 3.43 -2.25
N PRO A 4 -17.37 4.34 -1.27
CA PRO A 4 -16.50 4.28 -0.11
C PRO A 4 -16.94 3.11 0.78
N TYR A 5 -15.97 2.55 1.52
CA TYR A 5 -16.11 1.57 2.61
C TYR A 5 -15.98 0.08 2.23
N GLY A 6 -14.74 -0.33 1.97
CA GLY A 6 -14.25 -1.62 2.47
C GLY A 6 -13.84 -1.48 3.95
N PRO A 7 -13.82 -2.58 4.73
CA PRO A 7 -13.59 -2.57 6.20
C PRO A 7 -12.20 -2.06 6.66
N ARG A 8 -11.37 -1.54 5.75
CA ARG A 8 -9.97 -1.13 5.99
C ARG A 8 -9.66 0.32 5.59
N GLY A 9 -10.67 1.17 5.38
CA GLY A 9 -10.47 2.61 5.13
C GLY A 9 -9.84 2.97 3.78
N GLY A 10 -9.74 2.03 2.83
CA GLY A 10 -9.29 2.27 1.46
C GLY A 10 -10.44 2.43 0.47
N MET A 11 -10.19 3.10 -0.66
CA MET A 11 -11.08 3.07 -1.82
C MET A 11 -11.20 1.64 -2.37
N ALA A 12 -12.44 1.22 -2.64
CA ALA A 12 -12.71 0.03 -3.44
C ALA A 12 -13.20 0.48 -4.82
N PHE A 13 -12.47 0.12 -5.88
CA PHE A 13 -12.92 0.37 -7.25
C PHE A 13 -14.04 -0.61 -7.60
N GLY A 14 -15.13 -0.08 -8.19
CA GLY A 14 -16.15 -0.90 -8.80
C GLY A 14 -15.67 -1.52 -10.11
N ALA A 15 -16.45 -2.48 -10.63
CA ALA A 15 -16.14 -3.14 -11.90
C ALA A 15 -16.09 -2.17 -13.10
N GLN A 16 -16.78 -1.03 -13.02
CA GLN A 16 -16.72 -0.01 -14.06
C GLN A 16 -15.41 0.77 -14.01
N GLU A 17 -15.03 1.24 -12.83
CA GLU A 17 -13.77 1.97 -12.61
C GLU A 17 -12.56 1.10 -12.99
N LEU A 18 -12.58 -0.20 -12.66
CA LEU A 18 -11.53 -1.15 -13.08
C LEU A 18 -11.46 -1.34 -14.59
N ARG A 19 -12.60 -1.34 -15.29
CA ARG A 19 -12.63 -1.42 -16.76
C ARG A 19 -12.04 -0.17 -17.40
N VAL A 20 -12.35 1.01 -16.87
CA VAL A 20 -11.78 2.29 -17.31
C VAL A 20 -10.27 2.31 -17.05
N LEU A 21 -9.82 1.90 -15.86
CA LEU A 21 -8.39 1.83 -15.51
C LEU A 21 -7.62 0.90 -16.45
N ARG A 22 -8.12 -0.32 -16.68
CA ARG A 22 -7.51 -1.29 -17.59
C ARG A 22 -7.36 -0.70 -19.00
N ARG A 23 -8.36 0.04 -19.45
CA ARG A 23 -8.36 0.66 -20.78
C ARG A 23 -7.38 1.83 -20.86
N ALA A 24 -7.34 2.70 -19.86
CA ALA A 24 -6.37 3.78 -19.76
C ALA A 24 -4.93 3.23 -19.79
N LEU A 25 -4.66 2.15 -19.06
CA LEU A 25 -3.36 1.46 -19.08
C LEU A 25 -3.03 0.88 -20.46
N ALA A 26 -4.00 0.24 -21.12
CA ALA A 26 -3.81 -0.29 -22.47
C ALA A 26 -3.45 0.81 -23.48
N LEU A 27 -4.10 1.98 -23.38
CA LEU A 27 -3.81 3.16 -24.20
C LEU A 27 -2.43 3.75 -23.90
N ALA A 28 -2.02 3.80 -22.62
CA ALA A 28 -0.70 4.27 -22.23
C ALA A 28 0.42 3.37 -22.77
N LEU A 29 0.17 2.05 -22.86
CA LEU A 29 1.12 1.07 -23.40
C LEU A 29 1.11 1.02 -24.94
N ASN A 30 -0.04 1.23 -25.57
CA ASN A 30 -0.21 1.21 -27.02
C ASN A 30 -1.07 2.42 -27.45
N PRO A 31 -0.44 3.57 -27.75
CA PRO A 31 -1.16 4.78 -28.08
C PRO A 31 -2.02 4.60 -29.34
N SER A 32 -3.31 4.87 -29.21
CA SER A 32 -4.26 4.90 -30.33
C SER A 32 -5.19 6.10 -30.18
N PRO A 33 -5.85 6.57 -31.26
CA PRO A 33 -6.87 7.60 -31.14
C PRO A 33 -7.97 7.18 -30.14
N VAL A 34 -8.44 8.14 -29.36
CA VAL A 34 -9.43 7.94 -28.29
C VAL A 34 -10.61 8.88 -28.55
N SER A 35 -11.83 8.41 -28.32
CA SER A 35 -13.02 9.28 -28.44
C SER A 35 -13.08 10.31 -27.31
N ALA A 36 -13.82 11.40 -27.51
CA ALA A 36 -14.00 12.42 -26.48
C ALA A 36 -14.60 11.87 -25.17
N GLN A 37 -15.54 10.91 -25.26
CA GLN A 37 -16.15 10.29 -24.09
C GLN A 37 -15.14 9.45 -23.30
N GLU A 38 -14.32 8.67 -23.99
CA GLU A 38 -13.31 7.83 -23.34
C GLU A 38 -12.21 8.67 -22.68
N ALA A 39 -11.83 9.78 -23.30
CA ALA A 39 -10.93 10.75 -22.70
C ALA A 39 -11.55 11.37 -21.44
N HIS A 40 -12.84 11.74 -21.48
CA HIS A 40 -13.56 12.26 -20.32
C HIS A 40 -13.66 11.23 -19.19
N ASP A 41 -14.01 9.98 -19.48
CA ASP A 41 -14.08 8.90 -18.49
C ASP A 41 -12.72 8.67 -17.80
N CYS A 42 -11.62 8.76 -18.54
CA CYS A 42 -10.27 8.65 -17.97
C CYS A 42 -9.93 9.84 -17.05
N LEU A 43 -10.31 11.06 -17.44
CA LEU A 43 -10.11 12.26 -16.61
C LEU A 43 -10.93 12.17 -15.31
N GLN A 44 -12.20 11.79 -15.38
CA GLN A 44 -13.04 11.61 -14.18
C GLN A 44 -12.47 10.55 -13.24
N LEU A 45 -11.91 9.45 -13.79
CA LEU A 45 -11.24 8.44 -12.98
C LEU A 45 -9.96 8.99 -12.34
N ALA A 46 -9.16 9.77 -13.07
CA ALA A 46 -7.94 10.39 -12.56
C ALA A 46 -8.24 11.37 -11.41
N GLU A 47 -9.27 12.22 -11.56
CA GLU A 47 -9.70 13.13 -10.49
C GLU A 47 -10.15 12.36 -9.23
N SER A 48 -10.90 11.27 -9.42
CA SER A 48 -11.32 10.41 -8.32
C SER A 48 -10.11 9.78 -7.61
N LEU A 49 -9.08 9.37 -8.35
CA LEU A 49 -7.83 8.83 -7.81
C LEU A 49 -7.04 9.89 -7.04
N ASP A 50 -6.91 11.09 -7.58
CA ASP A 50 -6.20 12.19 -6.94
C ASP A 50 -6.86 12.57 -5.62
N GLU A 51 -8.20 12.61 -5.58
CA GLU A 51 -8.95 12.82 -4.35
C GLU A 51 -8.71 11.70 -3.33
N ALA A 52 -8.73 10.44 -3.77
CA ALA A 52 -8.38 9.29 -2.93
C ALA A 52 -6.99 9.44 -2.30
N MET A 53 -6.02 9.85 -3.11
CA MET A 53 -4.64 10.01 -2.70
C MET A 53 -4.50 11.15 -1.70
N ARG A 54 -5.19 12.27 -1.92
CA ARG A 54 -5.22 13.39 -0.97
C ARG A 54 -5.82 13.00 0.37
N GLU A 55 -6.98 12.33 0.38
CA GLU A 55 -7.60 11.91 1.64
C GLU A 55 -6.78 10.82 2.33
N GLY A 56 -6.21 9.89 1.57
CA GLY A 56 -5.28 8.88 2.10
C GLY A 56 -4.05 9.53 2.76
N ALA A 57 -3.51 10.59 2.18
CA ALA A 57 -2.41 11.36 2.78
C ALA A 57 -2.85 12.07 4.07
N ARG A 58 -4.05 12.65 4.09
CA ARG A 58 -4.64 13.31 5.26
C ARG A 58 -4.84 12.33 6.42
N LEU A 59 -5.44 11.17 6.17
CA LEU A 59 -5.63 10.12 7.17
C LEU A 59 -4.30 9.60 7.70
N ARG A 60 -3.30 9.41 6.82
CA ARG A 60 -1.95 9.01 7.22
C ARG A 60 -1.28 10.06 8.12
N ALA A 61 -1.41 11.35 7.80
CA ALA A 61 -0.87 12.42 8.62
C ALA A 61 -1.49 12.42 10.02
N PHE A 62 -2.81 12.21 10.12
CA PHE A 62 -3.50 12.07 11.41
C PHE A 62 -3.00 10.85 12.20
N LEU A 63 -2.90 9.68 11.56
CA LEU A 63 -2.39 8.46 12.18
C LEU A 63 -0.96 8.63 12.73
N VAL A 64 -0.07 9.27 11.95
CA VAL A 64 1.32 9.52 12.37
C VAL A 64 1.35 10.47 13.57
N ALA A 65 0.54 11.53 13.56
CA ALA A 65 0.43 12.43 14.70
C ALA A 65 -0.09 11.71 15.95
N ASP A 66 -1.05 10.79 15.78
CA ASP A 66 -1.60 10.03 16.88
C ASP A 66 -0.58 9.03 17.46
N LEU A 67 0.13 8.30 16.60
CA LEU A 67 1.24 7.43 17.03
C LEU A 67 2.29 8.20 17.83
N ALA A 68 2.67 9.41 17.39
CA ALA A 68 3.60 10.26 18.12
C ALA A 68 3.05 10.67 19.50
N ARG A 69 1.75 11.01 19.58
CA ARG A 69 1.06 11.36 20.83
C ARG A 69 1.04 10.19 21.80
N TYR A 70 0.67 9.00 21.35
CA TYR A 70 0.70 7.79 22.18
C TYR A 70 2.12 7.48 22.64
N ARG A 71 3.12 7.59 21.75
CA ARG A 71 4.53 7.34 22.08
C ARG A 71 5.06 8.29 23.14
N ALA A 72 4.72 9.58 23.06
CA ALA A 72 5.17 10.60 24.02
C ALA A 72 4.63 10.36 25.45
N ALA A 73 3.53 9.62 25.60
CA ALA A 73 2.92 9.30 26.89
C ALA A 73 3.30 7.91 27.44
N LEU A 74 4.29 7.25 26.82
CA LEU A 74 4.82 5.98 27.32
C LEU A 74 5.51 6.15 28.69
N PRO A 75 5.47 5.11 29.56
CA PRO A 75 4.89 3.78 29.31
C PRO A 75 3.37 3.68 29.54
N GLY A 76 2.71 4.73 30.04
CA GLY A 76 1.31 4.70 30.46
C GLY A 76 0.30 4.39 29.34
N THR A 77 0.70 4.60 28.09
CA THR A 77 -0.11 4.38 26.88
C THR A 77 0.28 3.14 26.09
N ALA A 78 1.12 2.25 26.64
CA ALA A 78 1.70 1.12 25.90
C ALA A 78 0.64 0.26 25.19
N THR A 79 -0.46 -0.09 25.84
CA THR A 79 -1.53 -0.89 25.22
C THR A 79 -2.13 -0.20 23.99
N GLY A 80 -2.46 1.10 24.10
CA GLY A 80 -3.04 1.86 23.00
C GLY A 80 -2.04 2.10 21.86
N TYR A 81 -0.79 2.38 22.21
CA TYR A 81 0.30 2.54 21.24
C TYR A 81 0.49 1.26 20.40
N LEU A 82 0.58 0.10 21.05
CA LEU A 82 0.81 -1.17 20.37
C LEU A 82 -0.38 -1.60 19.50
N ALA A 83 -1.61 -1.39 19.97
CA ALA A 83 -2.81 -1.67 19.19
C ALA A 83 -2.87 -0.79 17.93
N LEU A 84 -2.67 0.52 18.09
CA LEU A 84 -2.69 1.46 16.98
C LEU A 84 -1.58 1.17 15.96
N LEU A 85 -0.37 0.83 16.44
CA LEU A 85 0.75 0.47 15.57
C LEU A 85 0.49 -0.84 14.82
N ASP A 86 -0.12 -1.84 15.46
CA ASP A 86 -0.46 -3.10 14.80
C ASP A 86 -1.47 -2.90 13.65
N GLU A 87 -2.52 -2.11 13.91
CA GLU A 87 -3.50 -1.73 12.89
C GLU A 87 -2.83 -0.98 11.73
N ALA A 88 -1.97 -0.02 12.06
CA ALA A 88 -1.23 0.75 11.07
C ALA A 88 -0.35 -0.15 10.19
N LEU A 89 0.43 -1.05 10.80
CA LEU A 89 1.31 -1.99 10.08
C LEU A 89 0.50 -2.93 9.19
N SER A 90 -0.64 -3.41 9.67
CA SER A 90 -1.57 -4.26 8.91
C SER A 90 -2.18 -3.52 7.71
N ALA A 91 -2.30 -2.20 7.79
CA ALA A 91 -2.70 -1.31 6.70
C ALA A 91 -1.52 -0.89 5.78
N GLY A 92 -0.32 -1.42 5.99
CA GLY A 92 0.87 -1.11 5.17
C GLY A 92 1.59 0.18 5.56
N HIS A 93 1.36 0.70 6.76
CA HIS A 93 2.22 1.73 7.34
C HIS A 93 3.65 1.19 7.50
N ARG A 94 4.66 2.05 7.28
CA ARG A 94 6.06 1.73 7.56
C ARG A 94 6.45 2.43 8.85
N PRO A 95 6.92 1.71 9.87
CA PRO A 95 7.24 2.29 11.17
C PRO A 95 8.43 3.26 11.06
N ALA A 96 8.39 4.35 11.83
CA ALA A 96 9.51 5.27 11.94
C ALA A 96 10.62 4.72 12.87
N ALA A 97 11.80 5.33 12.82
CA ALA A 97 12.91 4.96 13.71
C ALA A 97 12.51 5.04 15.20
N ASP A 98 11.77 6.06 15.58
CA ASP A 98 11.26 6.23 16.94
C ASP A 98 10.27 5.13 17.35
N ASP A 99 9.50 4.59 16.39
CA ASP A 99 8.59 3.48 16.68
C ASP A 99 9.38 2.20 16.96
N LEU A 100 10.44 1.95 16.19
CA LEU A 100 11.35 0.84 16.44
C LEU A 100 12.08 0.99 17.78
N ALA A 101 12.47 2.22 18.15
CA ALA A 101 13.08 2.51 19.44
C ALA A 101 12.10 2.27 20.60
N ALA A 102 10.85 2.73 20.48
CA ALA A 102 9.80 2.51 21.46
C ALA A 102 9.48 1.02 21.63
N LEU A 103 9.32 0.27 20.52
CA LEU A 103 9.17 -1.18 20.55
C LEU A 103 10.36 -1.89 21.20
N GLY A 104 11.58 -1.40 20.94
CA GLY A 104 12.81 -1.87 21.57
C GLY A 104 12.81 -1.70 23.09
N ALA A 105 12.43 -0.52 23.57
CA ALA A 105 12.31 -0.22 25.00
C ALA A 105 11.22 -1.06 25.69
N LEU A 106 10.17 -1.43 24.95
CA LEU A 106 9.04 -2.24 25.43
C LEU A 106 9.24 -3.75 25.21
N ARG A 107 10.43 -4.26 24.85
CA ARG A 107 10.66 -5.68 24.52
C ARG A 107 10.26 -6.69 25.60
N GLY A 108 10.14 -6.29 26.86
CA GLY A 108 9.59 -7.13 27.93
C GLY A 108 8.09 -7.44 27.76
N ASN A 109 7.39 -6.67 26.93
CA ASN A 109 6.02 -6.92 26.52
C ASN A 109 5.99 -7.84 25.27
N PRO A 110 5.26 -8.97 25.30
CA PRO A 110 5.24 -9.93 24.20
C PRO A 110 4.65 -9.34 22.91
N ALA A 111 3.65 -8.46 23.00
CA ALA A 111 3.07 -7.81 21.82
C ALA A 111 4.06 -6.85 21.15
N ALA A 112 4.82 -6.08 21.95
CA ALA A 112 5.87 -5.22 21.42
C ALA A 112 7.00 -6.02 20.75
N ALA A 113 7.42 -7.12 21.36
CA ALA A 113 8.42 -8.02 20.77
C ALA A 113 7.94 -8.62 19.44
N ALA A 114 6.68 -9.05 19.35
CA ALA A 114 6.09 -9.59 18.12
C ALA A 114 6.00 -8.53 17.01
N LEU A 115 5.58 -7.30 17.34
CA LEU A 115 5.54 -6.18 16.40
C LEU A 115 6.95 -5.84 15.90
N LEU A 116 7.93 -5.79 16.80
CA LEU A 116 9.31 -5.51 16.42
C LEU A 116 9.90 -6.57 15.47
N ALA A 117 9.59 -7.85 15.71
CA ALA A 117 10.00 -8.94 14.83
C ALA A 117 9.40 -8.81 13.42
N ARG A 118 8.14 -8.39 13.32
CA ARG A 118 7.47 -8.13 12.03
C ARG A 118 8.06 -6.94 11.26
N CYS A 119 8.55 -5.94 11.98
CA CYS A 119 9.20 -4.76 11.39
C CYS A 119 10.63 -5.03 10.92
N GLY A 120 11.22 -6.19 11.27
CA GLY A 120 12.55 -6.58 10.83
C GLY A 120 12.63 -6.75 9.31
N PRO A 121 13.84 -6.64 8.71
CA PRO A 121 14.00 -6.85 7.28
C PRO A 121 13.50 -8.24 6.91
N THR A 122 12.52 -8.29 6.00
CA THR A 122 12.22 -9.53 5.27
C THR A 122 13.46 -9.83 4.43
N LEU A 123 14.38 -10.62 4.97
CA LEU A 123 15.46 -11.18 4.18
C LEU A 123 14.77 -11.98 3.06
N PRO A 124 14.93 -11.59 1.78
CA PRO A 124 14.35 -12.38 0.71
C PRO A 124 14.95 -13.78 0.84
N ALA A 125 14.09 -14.81 0.90
CA ALA A 125 14.53 -16.18 0.67
C ALA A 125 15.40 -16.15 -0.59
N ALA A 126 16.65 -16.60 -0.45
CA ALA A 126 17.66 -16.52 -1.49
C ALA A 126 17.01 -16.87 -2.83
N ARG A 127 17.09 -15.95 -3.80
CA ARG A 127 16.53 -16.11 -5.14
C ARG A 127 17.06 -17.42 -5.71
N THR A 128 16.28 -18.50 -5.60
CA THR A 128 16.48 -19.69 -6.40
C THR A 128 16.32 -19.24 -7.84
N HIS A 129 17.44 -19.24 -8.56
CA HIS A 129 17.55 -18.80 -9.93
C HIS A 129 16.37 -19.34 -10.74
N LEU A 130 15.60 -18.43 -11.36
CA LEU A 130 14.74 -18.78 -12.48
C LEU A 130 15.65 -19.34 -13.58
N HIS A 131 15.70 -20.67 -13.69
CA HIS A 131 16.27 -21.32 -14.87
C HIS A 131 15.45 -20.87 -16.07
N ALA A 132 16.06 -20.05 -16.93
CA ALA A 132 15.51 -19.73 -18.24
C ALA A 132 15.31 -21.03 -19.03
N LEU A 133 14.07 -21.28 -19.48
CA LEU A 133 13.78 -22.33 -20.47
C LEU A 133 14.42 -21.92 -21.82
N PRO A 134 15.24 -22.77 -22.46
CA PRO A 134 15.73 -22.50 -23.79
C PRO A 134 14.65 -22.83 -24.82
N GLY A 135 13.89 -21.82 -25.23
CA GLY A 135 12.96 -21.88 -26.36
C GLY A 135 13.49 -21.09 -27.55
N GLY A 136 14.43 -21.67 -28.31
CA GLY A 136 14.88 -21.11 -29.59
C GLY A 136 13.99 -21.59 -30.73
N ARG A 137 13.18 -20.71 -31.34
CA ARG A 137 12.64 -20.92 -32.69
C ARG A 137 13.79 -20.76 -33.68
N GLN A 138 14.05 -21.76 -34.51
CA GLN A 138 14.79 -21.55 -35.76
C GLN A 138 13.82 -21.06 -36.85
N PRO A 139 14.20 -20.06 -37.66
CA PRO A 139 13.47 -19.73 -38.87
C PRO A 139 13.76 -20.78 -39.94
N ASP A 140 12.68 -21.24 -40.57
CA ASP A 140 12.67 -22.11 -41.73
C ASP A 140 13.48 -21.48 -42.87
N ARG A 141 14.28 -22.29 -43.55
CA ARG A 141 14.97 -21.88 -44.78
C ARG A 141 14.95 -23.02 -45.79
N ASP A 142 14.33 -22.67 -46.92
CA ASP A 142 14.20 -23.32 -48.23
C ASP A 142 13.06 -24.34 -48.41
#